data_AF-A0A7X2Z5D5-F1
#
_entry.id   AF-A0A7X2Z5D5-F1
#
_cell.length_a   1.000
_cell.length_b   1.000
_cell.length_c   1.000
_cell.angle_alpha   90.00
_cell.angle_beta   90.00
_cell.angle_gamma   90.00
#
_symmetry.space_group_name_H-M   'P 1'
#
loop_
_entity.id
_entity.type
_entity.pdbx_description
1 polymer ?
#
loop_
_entity_poly.entity_id
_entity_poly.type
_entity_poly.pdbx_seq_one_letter_code
_entity_poly.pdbx_strand_id
1 'polypeptide(L)'
;MRKSFGILSKSMILDQFRQDFAGVTQKIRENLGIKLPNALCWVIAGILQLTLLFLFAIFLESISHEKIRNIIIFFVLLFNVLLPRVMARQNSSRVSNHPIQELLWQSGRNGHQLLNVVLVTETIMFWIHEFMFEAIAIYAILKSPLHWASSLLLIALWILLVSTIYYTTLKRNVLRNWGVTAMPAFHQNFPLYILKVVCLTVPIYFISKLLFSPLINHPIPAERLGQGLGAVMREFSANIKATITSRFNHILDWFQYEWIYIILAASLVVYAMFTLGYLYYSSKLSFHRKRLSPQLDNTRSLYFKFYHGIVNMLWRKNPWLSRDLMIMERTIGQTKLPQKFILVFPPAISSIVGLSFFLIYGLGSFTNFVLAFWFICCFALYQTAWLWVWNYPILHPSSELRQIDLVKLSADYSVQNYMRSKTLLLLVLLVPLQLIMNLILIVGAIKLKGSLPEIIVGIIGTWLLFVMIGIMSSYWLKYCSRFDYANMFLIRMDTYETRIVQQFYTIPKRFITGAMFVLFFVAVFFETSVGQKLVYDAFLVFVIVTGFTLYFFFKNKKGKRASLVSE
;
A
#
# COMPACT_ATOMS: atom_id res chain seq x y z
N MET A 1 -25.37 -20.24 29.08
CA MET A 1 -24.51 -19.59 28.07
C MET A 1 -23.05 -20.06 28.12
N ARG A 2 -22.35 -20.05 29.28
CA ARG A 2 -20.95 -20.52 29.42
C ARG A 2 -20.71 -21.99 28.97
N LYS A 3 -21.59 -22.93 29.35
CA LYS A 3 -21.45 -24.35 28.95
C LYS A 3 -21.57 -24.56 27.43
N SER A 4 -22.54 -23.90 26.78
CA SER A 4 -22.74 -23.97 25.33
C SER A 4 -21.61 -23.31 24.53
N PHE A 5 -21.01 -22.23 25.07
CA PHE A 5 -19.84 -21.55 24.49
C PHE A 5 -18.62 -22.48 24.44
N GLY A 6 -18.30 -23.12 25.57
CA GLY A 6 -17.15 -24.04 25.64
C GLY A 6 -17.29 -25.23 24.68
N ILE A 7 -18.50 -25.77 24.53
CA ILE A 7 -18.76 -26.92 23.63
C ILE A 7 -18.61 -26.51 22.15
N LEU A 8 -19.17 -25.36 21.74
CA LEU A 8 -19.10 -24.85 20.36
C LEU A 8 -17.68 -24.46 19.96
N SER A 9 -16.95 -23.75 20.83
CA SER A 9 -15.56 -23.40 20.54
C SER A 9 -14.68 -24.65 20.46
N LYS A 10 -14.88 -25.63 21.36
CA LYS A 10 -14.14 -26.90 21.33
C LYS A 10 -14.40 -27.68 20.05
N SER A 11 -15.65 -27.79 19.59
CA SER A 11 -15.96 -28.52 18.36
C SER A 11 -15.38 -27.84 17.12
N MET A 12 -15.49 -26.51 17.02
CA MET A 12 -14.91 -25.74 15.91
C MET A 12 -13.38 -25.87 15.83
N ILE A 13 -12.69 -25.76 16.98
CA ILE A 13 -11.23 -25.94 17.06
C ILE A 13 -10.84 -27.35 16.61
N LEU A 14 -11.54 -28.38 17.11
CA LEU A 14 -11.25 -29.77 16.75
C LEU A 14 -11.46 -30.05 15.26
N ASP A 15 -12.53 -29.53 14.67
CA ASP A 15 -12.82 -29.74 13.25
C ASP A 15 -11.82 -29.02 12.33
N GLN A 16 -11.45 -27.77 12.64
CA GLN A 16 -10.40 -27.06 11.90
C GLN A 16 -9.04 -27.77 12.04
N PHE A 17 -8.66 -28.16 13.26
CA PHE A 17 -7.42 -28.87 13.51
C PHE A 17 -7.36 -30.20 12.73
N ARG A 18 -8.48 -30.93 12.62
CA ARG A 18 -8.56 -32.17 11.82
C ARG A 18 -8.40 -31.93 10.32
N GLN A 19 -9.01 -30.87 9.78
CA GLN A 19 -8.90 -30.51 8.37
C GLN A 19 -7.48 -30.09 8.00
N ASP A 20 -6.85 -29.26 8.85
CA ASP A 20 -5.48 -28.81 8.64
C ASP A 20 -4.48 -29.96 8.82
N PHE A 21 -4.72 -30.85 9.78
CA PHE A 21 -3.94 -32.09 9.96
C PHE A 21 -3.96 -32.97 8.70
N ALA A 22 -5.13 -33.16 8.10
CA ALA A 22 -5.26 -33.94 6.87
C ALA A 22 -4.51 -33.28 5.69
N GLY A 23 -4.61 -31.95 5.56
CA GLY A 23 -3.95 -31.21 4.49
C GLY A 23 -2.42 -31.18 4.58
N VAL A 24 -1.87 -30.99 5.79
CA VAL A 24 -0.42 -30.98 6.01
C VAL A 24 0.19 -32.38 5.84
N THR A 25 -0.48 -33.42 6.38
CA THR A 25 0.00 -34.81 6.24
C THR A 25 -0.03 -35.28 4.79
N GLN A 26 -1.06 -34.92 4.02
CA GLN A 26 -1.12 -35.20 2.59
C GLN A 26 0.02 -34.54 1.82
N LYS A 27 0.25 -33.23 2.01
CA LYS A 27 1.33 -32.50 1.32
C LYS A 27 2.72 -33.05 1.63
N ILE A 28 2.98 -33.44 2.87
CA ILE A 28 4.28 -34.03 3.26
C ILE A 28 4.48 -35.39 2.61
N ARG A 29 3.42 -36.21 2.52
CA ARG A 29 3.47 -37.50 1.81
C ARG A 29 3.70 -37.32 0.31
N GLU A 30 3.03 -36.35 -0.30
CA GLU A 30 3.19 -36.02 -1.73
C GLU A 30 4.62 -35.52 -2.02
N ASN A 31 5.15 -34.62 -1.20
CA ASN A 31 6.48 -34.04 -1.41
C ASN A 31 7.63 -35.00 -1.11
N LEU A 32 7.46 -35.91 -0.14
CA LEU A 32 8.48 -36.91 0.20
C LEU A 32 8.37 -38.18 -0.64
N GLY A 33 7.27 -38.37 -1.39
CA GLY A 33 7.06 -39.54 -2.25
C GLY A 33 6.91 -40.88 -1.50
N ILE A 34 6.78 -40.86 -0.16
CA ILE A 34 6.79 -42.04 0.70
C ILE A 34 5.52 -42.08 1.56
N LYS A 35 4.93 -43.28 1.72
CA LYS A 35 3.79 -43.51 2.61
C LYS A 35 4.22 -43.50 4.08
N LEU A 36 4.35 -42.31 4.65
CA LEU A 36 4.68 -42.13 6.07
C LEU A 36 3.41 -42.18 6.96
N PRO A 37 3.48 -42.75 8.18
CA PRO A 37 2.42 -42.63 9.18
C PRO A 37 2.13 -41.16 9.52
N ASN A 38 0.85 -40.82 9.75
CA ASN A 38 0.44 -39.43 10.00
C ASN A 38 1.18 -38.77 11.18
N ALA A 39 1.48 -39.54 12.23
CA ALA A 39 2.25 -39.07 13.38
C ALA A 39 3.67 -38.63 12.97
N LEU A 40 4.32 -39.37 12.08
CA LEU A 40 5.68 -39.10 11.62
C LEU A 40 5.72 -37.90 10.66
N CYS A 41 4.72 -37.77 9.78
CA CYS A 41 4.53 -36.54 8.99
C CYS A 41 4.37 -35.30 9.87
N TRP A 42 3.68 -35.43 11.01
CA TRP A 42 3.49 -34.33 11.95
C TRP A 42 4.79 -33.98 12.70
N VAL A 43 5.58 -34.98 13.10
CA VAL A 43 6.92 -34.75 13.67
C VAL A 43 7.81 -34.04 12.66
N ILE A 44 7.80 -34.45 11.38
CA ILE A 44 8.56 -33.77 10.31
C ILE A 44 8.07 -32.34 10.10
N ALA A 45 6.76 -32.11 10.07
CA ALA A 45 6.19 -30.76 9.99
C ALA A 45 6.65 -29.88 11.16
N GLY A 46 6.58 -30.42 12.38
CA GLY A 46 7.02 -29.75 13.59
C GLY A 46 8.52 -29.45 13.59
N ILE A 47 9.37 -30.38 13.16
CA ILE A 47 10.81 -30.16 13.03
C ILE A 47 11.10 -29.08 12.00
N LEU A 48 10.49 -29.13 10.81
CA LEU A 48 10.67 -28.11 9.76
C LEU A 48 10.23 -26.73 10.24
N GLN A 49 9.13 -26.64 10.98
CA GLN A 49 8.67 -25.40 11.61
C GLN A 49 9.67 -24.92 12.69
N LEU A 50 10.10 -25.79 13.59
CA LEU A 50 10.99 -25.42 14.70
C LEU A 50 12.44 -25.10 14.26
N THR A 51 12.88 -25.60 13.09
CA THR A 51 14.23 -25.35 12.55
C THR A 51 14.48 -23.86 12.32
N LEU A 52 13.48 -23.13 11.82
CA LEU A 52 13.60 -21.69 11.58
C LEU A 52 13.73 -20.90 12.88
N LEU A 53 13.01 -21.31 13.93
CA LEU A 53 13.11 -20.72 15.26
C LEU A 53 14.48 -20.99 15.89
N PHE A 54 15.02 -22.20 15.73
CA PHE A 54 16.36 -22.56 16.20
C PHE A 54 17.47 -21.75 15.51
N LEU A 55 17.40 -21.61 14.18
CA LEU A 55 18.34 -20.77 13.42
C LEU A 55 18.27 -19.30 13.85
N PHE A 56 17.07 -18.79 14.11
CA PHE A 56 16.89 -17.42 14.59
C PHE A 56 17.41 -17.22 16.02
N ALA A 57 17.22 -18.21 16.90
CA ALA A 57 17.75 -18.19 18.25
C ALA A 57 19.29 -18.18 18.24
N ILE A 58 19.93 -19.02 17.41
CA ILE A 58 21.39 -19.02 17.22
C ILE A 58 21.87 -17.66 16.69
N PHE A 59 21.17 -17.09 15.71
CA PHE A 59 21.52 -15.78 15.16
C PHE A 59 21.45 -14.67 16.22
N LEU A 60 20.39 -14.63 17.02
CA LEU A 60 20.27 -13.67 18.13
C LEU A 60 21.36 -13.85 19.19
N GLU A 61 21.71 -15.09 19.52
CA GLU A 61 22.78 -15.40 20.49
C GLU A 61 24.17 -15.05 19.96
N SER A 62 24.37 -15.09 18.64
CA SER A 62 25.67 -14.74 18.01
C SER A 62 26.00 -13.25 18.08
N ILE A 63 25.03 -12.39 18.41
CA ILE A 63 25.21 -10.93 18.46
C ILE A 63 25.60 -10.53 19.88
N SER A 64 26.90 -10.38 20.10
CA SER A 64 27.48 -9.94 21.38
C SER A 64 27.30 -8.46 21.67
N HIS A 65 27.18 -7.62 20.63
CA HIS A 65 27.08 -6.17 20.79
C HIS A 65 25.66 -5.74 21.17
N GLU A 66 25.48 -5.28 22.41
CA GLU A 66 24.17 -4.96 23.00
C GLU A 66 23.34 -3.95 22.19
N LYS A 67 23.97 -2.88 21.66
CA LYS A 67 23.30 -1.91 20.78
C LYS A 67 22.69 -2.57 19.53
N ILE A 68 23.45 -3.44 18.86
CA ILE A 68 23.02 -4.10 17.62
C ILE A 68 21.91 -5.12 17.94
N ARG A 69 22.04 -5.84 19.05
CA ARG A 69 21.03 -6.78 19.56
C ARG A 69 19.70 -6.08 19.84
N ASN A 70 19.69 -4.95 20.55
CA ASN A 70 18.47 -4.20 20.86
C ASN A 70 17.77 -3.65 19.60
N ILE A 71 18.53 -3.21 18.60
CA ILE A 71 17.97 -2.77 17.30
C ILE A 71 17.30 -3.94 16.59
N ILE A 72 17.93 -5.12 16.56
CA ILE A 72 17.38 -6.31 15.93
C ILE A 72 16.12 -6.77 16.65
N ILE A 73 16.11 -6.81 17.99
CA ILE A 73 14.93 -7.12 18.80
C ILE A 73 13.78 -6.15 18.47
N PHE A 74 14.06 -4.84 18.38
CA PHE A 74 13.05 -3.85 18.01
C PHE A 74 12.40 -4.14 16.65
N PHE A 75 13.20 -4.44 15.62
CA PHE A 75 12.67 -4.76 14.29
C PHE A 75 11.87 -6.08 14.28
N VAL A 76 12.32 -7.09 15.03
CA VAL A 76 11.60 -8.35 15.19
C VAL A 76 10.23 -8.13 15.82
N LEU A 77 10.16 -7.34 16.90
CA LEU A 77 8.90 -6.99 17.52
C LEU A 77 8.01 -6.18 16.57
N LEU A 78 8.56 -5.16 15.91
CA LEU A 78 7.79 -4.33 14.97
C LEU A 78 7.16 -5.18 13.84
N PHE A 79 7.91 -6.12 13.29
CA PHE A 79 7.41 -7.04 12.26
C PHE A 79 6.27 -7.92 12.79
N ASN A 80 6.47 -8.53 13.97
CA ASN A 80 5.48 -9.44 14.56
C ASN A 80 4.20 -8.71 15.03
N VAL A 81 4.25 -7.44 15.43
CA VAL A 81 3.01 -6.65 15.69
C VAL A 81 2.15 -6.48 14.43
N LEU A 82 2.76 -6.44 13.24
CA LEU A 82 2.04 -6.21 11.98
C LEU A 82 1.42 -7.48 11.39
N LEU A 83 2.03 -8.65 11.65
CA LEU A 83 1.63 -9.95 11.11
C LEU A 83 0.17 -10.32 11.42
N PRO A 84 -0.36 -10.14 12.66
CA PRO A 84 -1.75 -10.45 12.99
C PRO A 84 -2.76 -9.67 12.15
N ARG A 85 -2.43 -8.43 11.73
CA ARG A 85 -3.32 -7.63 10.85
C ARG A 85 -3.41 -8.20 9.45
N VAL A 86 -2.31 -8.74 8.93
CA VAL A 86 -2.26 -9.33 7.59
C VAL A 86 -3.04 -10.65 7.59
N MET A 87 -2.79 -11.51 8.58
CA MET A 87 -3.48 -12.79 8.72
C MET A 87 -4.99 -12.60 8.95
N ALA A 88 -5.40 -11.66 9.81
CA ALA A 88 -6.81 -11.35 10.03
C ALA A 88 -7.53 -10.85 8.76
N ARG A 89 -6.82 -10.24 7.79
CA ARG A 89 -7.41 -9.86 6.50
C ARG A 89 -7.66 -11.08 5.62
N GLN A 90 -6.69 -11.99 5.55
CA GLN A 90 -6.82 -13.23 4.78
C GLN A 90 -7.95 -14.11 5.33
N ASN A 91 -8.02 -14.26 6.65
CA ASN A 91 -9.01 -15.11 7.30
C ASN A 91 -10.42 -14.50 7.31
N SER A 92 -10.57 -13.19 7.05
CA SER A 92 -11.87 -12.52 7.11
C SER A 92 -12.90 -13.02 6.09
N SER A 93 -12.48 -13.47 4.91
CA SER A 93 -13.37 -14.03 3.89
C SER A 93 -13.89 -15.42 4.29
N ARG A 94 -13.00 -16.25 4.84
CA ARG A 94 -13.36 -17.57 5.40
C ARG A 94 -14.36 -17.41 6.53
N VAL A 95 -14.09 -16.49 7.45
CA VAL A 95 -14.97 -16.25 8.60
C VAL A 95 -16.28 -15.62 8.14
N SER A 96 -16.31 -14.69 7.18
CA SER A 96 -17.57 -14.03 6.77
C SER A 96 -18.54 -14.93 6.00
N ASN A 97 -18.03 -16.02 5.42
CA ASN A 97 -18.78 -16.97 4.61
C ASN A 97 -18.93 -18.33 5.32
N HIS A 98 -18.70 -18.38 6.63
CA HIS A 98 -18.67 -19.64 7.35
C HIS A 98 -20.09 -20.24 7.39
N PRO A 99 -20.33 -21.50 6.97
CA PRO A 99 -21.68 -22.08 6.86
C PRO A 99 -22.47 -22.03 8.18
N ILE A 100 -21.76 -22.21 9.30
CA ILE A 100 -22.30 -22.09 10.65
C ILE A 100 -22.93 -20.70 10.91
N GLN A 101 -22.50 -19.63 10.25
CA GLN A 101 -23.12 -18.30 10.41
C GLN A 101 -24.54 -18.24 9.86
N GLU A 102 -24.83 -18.88 8.73
CA GLU A 102 -26.19 -18.95 8.17
C GLU A 102 -27.11 -19.76 9.08
N LEU A 103 -26.63 -20.90 9.58
CA LEU A 103 -27.36 -21.74 10.55
C LEU A 103 -27.60 -21.03 11.89
N LEU A 104 -26.65 -20.21 12.35
CA LEU A 104 -26.75 -19.47 13.60
C LEU A 104 -27.58 -18.19 13.47
N TRP A 105 -27.64 -17.57 12.30
CA TRP A 105 -28.52 -16.43 12.01
C TRP A 105 -30.00 -16.83 12.02
N GLN A 106 -30.30 -18.10 11.73
CA GLN A 106 -31.64 -18.67 11.87
C GLN A 106 -32.00 -19.01 13.34
N SER A 107 -31.01 -19.06 14.24
CA SER A 107 -31.28 -19.20 15.67
C SER A 107 -31.76 -17.85 16.23
N GLY A 108 -32.79 -17.86 17.10
CA GLY A 108 -33.31 -16.65 17.76
C GLY A 108 -32.35 -15.97 18.75
N ARG A 109 -31.04 -16.18 18.61
CA ARG A 109 -29.97 -15.65 19.48
C ARG A 109 -29.35 -14.39 18.88
N ASN A 110 -28.77 -13.55 19.74
CA ASN A 110 -28.11 -12.31 19.33
C ASN A 110 -26.86 -12.59 18.46
N GLY A 111 -26.91 -12.17 17.19
CA GLY A 111 -25.83 -12.35 16.21
C GLY A 111 -24.47 -11.77 16.64
N HIS A 112 -24.43 -10.76 17.52
CA HIS A 112 -23.17 -10.24 18.08
C HIS A 112 -22.45 -11.23 19.00
N GLN A 113 -23.21 -11.93 19.84
CA GLN A 113 -22.64 -12.91 20.77
C GLN A 113 -22.05 -14.09 19.99
N LEU A 114 -22.74 -14.53 18.93
CA LEU A 114 -22.32 -15.63 18.06
C LEU A 114 -21.10 -15.28 17.22
N LEU A 115 -21.05 -14.07 16.64
CA LEU A 115 -19.86 -13.59 15.94
C LEU A 115 -18.66 -13.55 16.88
N ASN A 116 -18.80 -13.06 18.11
CA ASN A 116 -17.71 -13.04 19.07
C ASN A 116 -17.21 -14.46 19.41
N VAL A 117 -18.08 -15.48 19.47
CA VAL A 117 -17.65 -16.88 19.67
C VAL A 117 -16.75 -17.35 18.52
N VAL A 118 -17.18 -17.15 17.28
CA VAL A 118 -16.41 -17.53 16.08
C VAL A 118 -15.08 -16.78 16.05
N LEU A 119 -15.08 -15.48 16.37
CA LEU A 119 -13.87 -14.67 16.40
C LEU A 119 -12.89 -15.13 17.50
N VAL A 120 -13.36 -15.51 18.69
CA VAL A 120 -12.50 -16.06 19.75
C VAL A 120 -11.89 -17.40 19.32
N THR A 121 -12.68 -18.29 18.73
CA THR A 121 -12.18 -19.56 18.17
C THR A 121 -11.10 -19.32 17.12
N GLU A 122 -11.32 -18.38 16.21
CA GLU A 122 -10.35 -17.99 15.18
C GLU A 122 -9.09 -17.33 15.75
N THR A 123 -9.20 -16.58 16.86
CA THR A 123 -8.02 -16.05 17.57
C THR A 123 -7.21 -17.17 18.22
N ILE A 124 -7.86 -18.20 18.79
CA ILE A 124 -7.17 -19.37 19.33
C ILE A 124 -6.46 -20.15 18.21
N MET A 125 -7.15 -20.35 17.08
CA MET A 125 -6.56 -21.01 15.91
C MET A 125 -5.41 -20.22 15.29
N PHE A 126 -5.47 -18.88 15.31
CA PHE A 126 -4.33 -18.04 14.95
C PHE A 126 -3.10 -18.37 15.79
N TRP A 127 -3.25 -18.47 17.12
CA TRP A 127 -2.14 -18.87 17.98
C TRP A 127 -1.65 -20.27 17.68
N ILE A 128 -2.53 -21.23 17.37
CA ILE A 128 -2.11 -22.59 17.03
C ILE A 128 -1.32 -22.62 15.70
N HIS A 129 -1.74 -21.86 14.69
CA HIS A 129 -1.13 -21.89 13.36
C HIS A 129 0.13 -21.03 13.26
N GLU A 130 0.13 -19.86 13.87
CA GLU A 130 1.16 -18.84 13.70
C GLU A 130 2.05 -18.69 14.95
N PHE A 131 1.93 -19.60 15.94
CA PHE A 131 2.73 -19.57 17.18
C PHE A 131 4.22 -19.39 16.90
N MET A 132 4.73 -20.05 15.86
CA MET A 132 6.15 -20.07 15.52
C MET A 132 6.72 -18.66 15.25
N PHE A 133 5.98 -17.80 14.56
CA PHE A 133 6.43 -16.43 14.28
C PHE A 133 6.41 -15.58 15.54
N GLU A 134 5.37 -15.73 16.38
CA GLU A 134 5.25 -15.02 17.65
C GLU A 134 6.21 -15.55 18.72
N ALA A 135 6.61 -16.83 18.64
CA ALA A 135 7.58 -17.44 19.54
C ALA A 135 8.97 -16.82 19.38
N ILE A 136 9.33 -16.34 18.18
CA ILE A 136 10.55 -15.55 17.95
C ILE A 136 10.49 -14.22 18.71
N ALA A 137 9.34 -13.55 18.70
CA ALA A 137 9.13 -12.31 19.46
C ALA A 137 9.17 -12.55 20.98
N ILE A 138 8.55 -13.63 21.46
CA ILE A 138 8.58 -14.04 22.87
C ILE A 138 10.02 -14.33 23.30
N TYR A 139 10.78 -15.08 22.49
CA TYR A 139 12.20 -15.36 22.75
C TYR A 139 13.04 -14.08 22.78
N ALA A 140 12.80 -13.15 21.86
CA ALA A 140 13.47 -11.85 21.84
C ALA A 140 13.18 -11.02 23.11
N ILE A 141 11.96 -11.08 23.65
CA ILE A 141 11.60 -10.44 24.92
C ILE A 141 12.31 -11.11 26.10
N LEU A 142 12.42 -12.44 26.12
CA LEU A 142 13.14 -13.17 27.17
C LEU A 142 14.64 -12.87 27.18
N LYS A 143 15.22 -12.57 26.02
CA LYS A 143 16.64 -12.20 25.88
C LYS A 143 16.92 -10.71 26.11
N SER A 144 15.89 -9.94 26.41
CA SER A 144 16.07 -8.56 26.87
C SER A 144 16.84 -8.51 28.19
N PRO A 145 17.67 -7.47 28.44
CA PRO A 145 18.36 -7.28 29.73
C PRO A 145 17.41 -7.03 30.93
N LEU A 146 16.10 -6.99 30.71
CA LEU A 146 15.10 -6.81 31.75
C LEU A 146 15.11 -7.94 32.79
N HIS A 147 14.74 -7.59 34.03
CA HIS A 147 14.46 -8.55 35.08
C HIS A 147 13.40 -9.58 34.64
N TRP A 148 13.57 -10.86 35.03
CA TRP A 148 12.72 -11.98 34.58
C TRP A 148 11.21 -11.73 34.76
N ALA A 149 10.82 -11.10 35.87
CA ALA A 149 9.42 -10.77 36.16
C ALA A 149 8.86 -9.72 35.18
N SER A 150 9.67 -8.72 34.81
CA SER A 150 9.31 -7.71 33.82
C SER A 150 9.19 -8.32 32.42
N SER A 151 10.06 -9.26 32.08
CA SER A 151 10.00 -10.01 30.81
C SER A 151 8.72 -10.87 30.72
N LEU A 152 8.33 -11.55 31.80
CA LEU A 152 7.07 -12.30 31.85
C LEU A 152 5.84 -11.41 31.72
N LEU A 153 5.83 -10.26 32.41
CA LEU A 153 4.75 -9.27 32.27
C LEU A 153 4.65 -8.78 30.81
N LEU A 154 5.79 -8.50 30.18
CA LEU A 154 5.85 -7.99 28.82
C LEU A 154 5.40 -9.05 27.80
N ILE A 155 5.68 -10.34 28.04
CA ILE A 155 5.14 -11.47 27.25
C ILE A 155 3.62 -11.56 27.41
N ALA A 156 3.08 -11.44 28.63
CA ALA A 156 1.65 -11.47 28.85
C ALA A 156 0.94 -10.29 28.11
N LEU A 157 1.51 -9.09 28.21
CA LEU A 157 1.04 -7.92 27.46
C LEU A 157 1.17 -8.11 25.94
N TRP A 158 2.24 -8.75 25.48
CA TRP A 158 2.45 -9.07 24.07
C TRP A 158 1.37 -10.01 23.52
N ILE A 159 1.11 -11.10 24.23
CA ILE A 159 0.07 -12.07 23.85
C ILE A 159 -1.29 -11.37 23.80
N LEU A 160 -1.59 -10.54 24.80
CA LEU A 160 -2.82 -9.74 24.81
C LEU A 160 -2.88 -8.78 23.62
N LEU A 161 -1.79 -8.07 23.30
CA LEU A 161 -1.71 -7.16 22.16
C LEU A 161 -2.01 -7.88 20.85
N VAL A 162 -1.25 -8.92 20.55
CA VAL A 162 -1.33 -9.68 19.30
C VAL A 162 -2.75 -10.26 19.12
N SER A 163 -3.28 -10.88 20.18
CA SER A 163 -4.66 -11.38 20.22
C SER A 163 -5.68 -10.28 19.94
N THR A 164 -5.50 -9.11 20.54
CA THR A 164 -6.43 -7.99 20.38
C THR A 164 -6.35 -7.37 18.99
N ILE A 165 -5.15 -7.22 18.42
CA ILE A 165 -4.95 -6.75 17.04
C ILE A 165 -5.64 -7.69 16.06
N TYR A 166 -5.41 -9.00 16.20
CA TYR A 166 -6.04 -10.01 15.34
C TYR A 166 -7.56 -9.96 15.45
N TYR A 167 -8.09 -10.05 16.68
CA TYR A 167 -9.52 -10.08 16.96
C TYR A 167 -10.25 -8.84 16.45
N THR A 168 -9.75 -7.64 16.77
CA THR A 168 -10.38 -6.38 16.36
C THR A 168 -10.33 -6.17 14.85
N THR A 169 -9.22 -6.55 14.20
CA THR A 169 -9.07 -6.46 12.75
C THR A 169 -10.00 -7.44 12.04
N LEU A 170 -10.09 -8.68 12.52
CA LEU A 170 -10.97 -9.72 11.99
C LEU A 170 -12.44 -9.33 12.15
N LYS A 171 -12.86 -8.92 13.36
CA LYS A 171 -14.21 -8.43 13.65
C LYS A 171 -14.61 -7.30 12.71
N ARG A 172 -13.73 -6.31 12.55
CA ARG A 172 -13.96 -5.16 11.67
C ARG A 172 -14.15 -5.57 10.21
N ASN A 173 -13.33 -6.49 9.71
CA ASN A 173 -13.40 -6.93 8.32
C ASN A 173 -14.63 -7.80 8.04
N VAL A 174 -14.98 -8.73 8.95
CA VAL A 174 -16.18 -9.57 8.83
C VAL A 174 -17.44 -8.71 8.84
N LEU A 175 -17.55 -7.77 9.79
CA LEU A 175 -18.69 -6.85 9.86
C LEU A 175 -18.80 -6.00 8.58
N ARG A 176 -17.67 -5.54 8.04
CA ARG A 176 -17.63 -4.82 6.75
C ARG A 176 -18.13 -5.69 5.59
N ASN A 177 -17.75 -6.96 5.53
CA ASN A 177 -18.22 -7.90 4.49
C ASN A 177 -19.74 -8.10 4.57
N TRP A 178 -20.30 -8.10 5.79
CA TRP A 178 -21.74 -8.17 6.02
C TRP A 178 -22.49 -6.85 5.76
N GLY A 179 -21.81 -5.81 5.29
CA GLY A 179 -22.39 -4.49 5.09
C GLY A 179 -22.74 -3.77 6.40
N VAL A 180 -22.30 -4.30 7.55
CA VAL A 180 -22.51 -3.70 8.86
C VAL A 180 -21.26 -2.94 9.25
N THR A 181 -21.36 -1.62 9.25
CA THR A 181 -20.25 -0.79 9.68
C THR A 181 -20.36 -0.55 11.20
N ALA A 182 -19.63 -1.36 11.99
CA ALA A 182 -19.54 -1.22 13.46
C ALA A 182 -18.82 0.05 13.94
N MET A 183 -18.37 0.86 13.01
CA MET A 183 -18.26 2.30 13.20
C MET A 183 -18.82 2.88 11.92
N PRO A 184 -19.64 3.95 11.94
CA PRO A 184 -19.95 4.68 10.72
C PRO A 184 -18.60 4.89 10.03
N ALA A 185 -18.41 4.31 8.84
CA ALA A 185 -17.11 4.25 8.19
C ALA A 185 -16.54 5.65 8.26
N PHE A 186 -15.56 5.88 9.17
CA PHE A 186 -15.28 7.21 9.73
C PHE A 186 -15.36 8.16 8.55
N HIS A 187 -16.47 8.90 8.45
CA HIS A 187 -16.59 9.93 7.43
C HIS A 187 -15.60 10.93 7.98
N GLN A 188 -14.33 10.79 7.56
CA GLN A 188 -13.29 11.66 8.05
C GLN A 188 -13.75 13.01 7.57
N ASN A 189 -14.14 13.84 8.52
CA ASN A 189 -14.43 15.22 8.23
C ASN A 189 -13.18 15.76 7.54
N PHE A 190 -13.37 16.50 6.46
CA PHE A 190 -12.28 17.07 5.68
C PHE A 190 -11.18 17.73 6.55
N PRO A 191 -11.50 18.47 7.63
CA PRO A 191 -10.49 19.02 8.53
C PRO A 191 -9.59 17.98 9.21
N LEU A 192 -10.16 16.85 9.67
CA LEU A 192 -9.39 15.77 10.29
C LEU A 192 -8.49 15.05 9.29
N TYR A 193 -8.93 14.93 8.03
CA TYR A 193 -8.08 14.39 6.97
C TYR A 193 -6.90 15.32 6.68
N ILE A 194 -7.16 16.62 6.50
CA ILE A 194 -6.12 17.62 6.28
C ILE A 194 -5.14 17.66 7.46
N LEU A 195 -5.63 17.60 8.70
CA LEU A 195 -4.77 17.52 9.88
C LEU A 195 -3.83 16.30 9.80
N LYS A 196 -4.33 15.12 9.42
CA LYS A 196 -3.48 13.93 9.22
C LYS A 196 -2.45 14.12 8.12
N VAL A 197 -2.85 14.72 7.00
CA VAL A 197 -1.91 15.03 5.90
C VAL A 197 -0.80 15.95 6.43
N VAL A 198 -1.14 17.02 7.15
CA VAL A 198 -0.17 17.93 7.76
C VAL A 198 0.73 17.22 8.78
N CYS A 199 0.16 16.42 9.68
CA CYS A 199 0.90 15.63 10.66
C CYS A 199 1.83 14.59 10.03
N LEU A 200 1.61 14.17 8.78
CA LEU A 200 2.53 13.32 8.03
C LEU A 200 3.57 14.13 7.25
N THR A 201 3.17 15.27 6.68
CA THR A 201 4.07 16.19 5.96
C THR A 201 5.18 16.73 6.85
N VAL A 202 4.84 17.12 8.08
CA VAL A 202 5.79 17.77 9.02
C VAL A 202 6.96 16.84 9.39
N PRO A 203 6.75 15.58 9.83
CA PRO A 203 7.84 14.63 10.04
C PRO A 203 8.66 14.36 8.79
N ILE A 204 8.04 14.24 7.61
CA ILE A 204 8.76 14.03 6.35
C ILE A 204 9.75 15.17 6.10
N TYR A 205 9.31 16.43 6.28
CA TYR A 205 10.17 17.60 6.18
C TYR A 205 11.34 17.53 7.18
N PHE A 206 11.05 17.31 8.46
CA PHE A 206 12.08 17.31 9.51
C PHE A 206 13.09 16.16 9.35
N ILE A 207 12.62 14.94 9.06
CA ILE A 207 13.48 13.78 8.82
C ILE A 207 14.37 14.02 7.59
N SER A 208 13.80 14.54 6.50
CA SER A 208 14.57 14.83 5.28
C SER A 208 15.60 15.93 5.55
N LYS A 209 15.23 16.99 6.26
CA LYS A 209 16.15 18.05 6.67
C LYS A 209 17.29 17.52 7.53
N LEU A 210 16.97 16.68 8.52
CA LEU A 210 17.95 16.10 9.43
C LEU A 210 18.95 15.19 8.70
N LEU A 211 18.46 14.35 7.78
CA LEU A 211 19.29 13.36 7.07
C LEU A 211 20.05 13.94 5.89
N PHE A 212 19.43 14.82 5.10
CA PHE A 212 19.95 15.23 3.80
C PHE A 212 20.55 16.64 3.79
N SER A 213 20.16 17.55 4.69
CA SER A 213 20.73 18.92 4.72
C SER A 213 22.27 18.94 4.86
N PRO A 214 22.90 18.12 5.73
CA PRO A 214 24.36 18.07 5.81
C PRO A 214 25.04 17.61 4.51
N LEU A 215 24.38 16.71 3.78
CA LEU A 215 24.86 16.18 2.50
C LEU A 215 24.68 17.19 1.36
N ILE A 216 23.64 18.03 1.41
CA ILE A 216 23.43 19.12 0.45
C ILE A 216 24.43 20.26 0.67
N ASN A 217 24.77 20.56 1.93
CA ASN A 217 25.72 21.62 2.27
C ASN A 217 27.17 21.27 1.91
N HIS A 218 27.50 19.98 1.78
CA HIS A 218 28.79 19.49 1.31
C HIS A 218 28.59 18.62 0.06
N PRO A 219 28.30 19.26 -1.09
CA PRO A 219 28.03 18.54 -2.33
C PRO A 219 29.28 17.80 -2.82
N ILE A 220 29.05 16.67 -3.50
CA ILE A 220 30.11 15.88 -4.13
C ILE A 220 30.62 16.65 -5.37
N PRO A 221 31.95 16.84 -5.52
CA PRO A 221 32.53 17.53 -6.67
C PRO A 221 32.22 16.83 -8.00
N ALA A 222 32.02 17.60 -9.06
CA ALA A 222 31.69 17.08 -10.39
C ALA A 222 32.76 16.09 -10.93
N GLU A 223 34.03 16.30 -10.59
CA GLU A 223 35.17 15.49 -11.03
C GLU A 223 35.08 14.02 -10.59
N ARG A 224 34.43 13.75 -9.45
CA ARG A 224 34.26 12.38 -8.92
C ARG A 224 33.29 11.54 -9.76
N LEU A 225 32.39 12.18 -10.50
CA LEU A 225 31.44 11.49 -11.39
C LEU A 225 32.19 10.78 -12.53
N GLY A 226 33.31 11.34 -12.98
CA GLY A 226 34.20 10.74 -13.99
C GLY A 226 35.03 9.54 -13.48
N GLN A 227 35.13 9.35 -12.16
CA GLN A 227 35.89 8.24 -11.55
C GLN A 227 35.04 6.96 -11.35
N GLY A 228 33.76 7.00 -11.76
CA GLY A 228 32.85 5.85 -11.74
C GLY A 228 31.97 5.72 -10.49
N LEU A 229 30.86 4.98 -10.63
CA LEU A 229 29.81 4.81 -9.61
C LEU A 229 30.34 4.27 -8.27
N GLY A 230 31.37 3.42 -8.30
CA GLY A 230 31.94 2.84 -7.08
C GLY A 230 32.59 3.88 -6.17
N ALA A 231 33.28 4.87 -6.74
CA ALA A 231 33.91 5.95 -5.98
C ALA A 231 32.85 6.88 -5.36
N VAL A 232 31.86 7.28 -6.17
CA VAL A 232 30.71 8.09 -5.74
C VAL A 232 29.96 7.44 -4.58
N MET A 233 29.68 6.13 -4.67
CA MET A 233 28.94 5.42 -3.62
C MET A 233 29.74 5.29 -2.32
N ARG A 234 31.07 5.14 -2.39
CA ARG A 234 31.93 5.09 -1.19
C ARG A 234 31.95 6.43 -0.46
N GLU A 235 32.11 7.53 -1.20
CA GLU A 235 32.14 8.88 -0.63
C GLU A 235 30.78 9.28 -0.05
N PHE A 236 29.70 9.00 -0.79
CA PHE A 236 28.34 9.17 -0.29
C PHE A 236 28.08 8.33 0.97
N SER A 237 28.50 7.06 0.99
CA SER A 237 28.38 6.20 2.16
C SER A 237 29.19 6.71 3.36
N ALA A 238 30.39 7.26 3.13
CA ALA A 238 31.22 7.84 4.17
C ALA A 238 30.57 9.10 4.76
N ASN A 239 30.04 9.98 3.91
CA ASN A 239 29.34 11.19 4.32
C ASN A 239 28.03 10.88 5.06
N ILE A 240 27.25 9.89 4.61
CA ILE A 240 26.10 9.38 5.36
C ILE A 240 26.55 8.86 6.72
N LYS A 241 27.58 8.00 6.76
CA LYS A 241 28.05 7.41 8.01
C LYS A 241 28.47 8.50 9.00
N ALA A 242 29.22 9.50 8.56
CA ALA A 242 29.62 10.64 9.39
C ALA A 242 28.41 11.46 9.86
N THR A 243 27.42 11.68 8.99
CA THR A 243 26.19 12.42 9.33
C THR A 243 25.33 11.65 10.35
N ILE A 244 25.13 10.35 10.14
CA ILE A 244 24.38 9.49 11.06
C ILE A 244 25.10 9.43 12.41
N THR A 245 26.41 9.19 12.42
CA THR A 245 27.19 9.11 13.66
C THR A 245 27.14 10.44 14.43
N SER A 246 27.38 11.57 13.76
CA SER A 246 27.36 12.88 14.44
C SER A 246 25.99 13.31 14.96
N ARG A 247 24.91 13.03 14.23
CA ARG A 247 23.54 13.49 14.60
C ARG A 247 22.77 12.48 15.45
N PHE A 248 23.04 11.20 15.28
CA PHE A 248 22.30 10.13 15.94
C PHE A 248 23.13 9.39 16.99
N ASN A 249 24.38 9.76 17.28
CA ASN A 249 25.10 9.15 18.40
C ASN A 249 24.27 9.23 19.70
N HIS A 250 23.67 10.39 20.01
CA HIS A 250 22.78 10.51 21.16
C HIS A 250 21.53 9.61 21.10
N ILE A 251 20.95 9.38 19.92
CA ILE A 251 19.81 8.46 19.75
C ILE A 251 20.27 7.01 19.87
N LEU A 252 21.41 6.65 19.27
CA LEU A 252 22.07 5.35 19.40
C LEU A 252 22.51 5.08 20.85
N ASP A 253 22.77 6.13 21.62
CA ASP A 253 23.02 6.07 23.06
C ASP A 253 21.70 5.95 23.83
N TRP A 254 20.57 6.50 23.35
CA TRP A 254 19.24 6.18 23.89
C TRP A 254 18.87 4.70 23.69
N PHE A 255 19.35 4.07 22.61
CA PHE A 255 19.22 2.61 22.41
C PHE A 255 20.07 1.77 23.41
N GLN A 256 20.95 2.38 24.21
CA GLN A 256 21.64 1.71 25.31
C GLN A 256 20.75 1.50 26.54
N TYR A 257 19.76 2.37 26.74
CA TYR A 257 18.94 2.35 27.95
C TYR A 257 17.60 1.63 27.72
N GLU A 258 17.03 1.05 28.76
CA GLU A 258 15.78 0.27 28.76
C GLU A 258 14.53 1.01 28.22
N TRP A 259 14.66 2.28 27.81
CA TRP A 259 13.59 3.13 27.28
C TRP A 259 12.84 2.53 26.10
N ILE A 260 13.47 1.71 25.25
CA ILE A 260 12.76 1.02 24.15
C ILE A 260 11.66 0.14 24.72
N TYR A 261 11.95 -0.60 25.79
CA TYR A 261 10.98 -1.48 26.44
C TYR A 261 9.92 -0.66 27.17
N ILE A 262 10.27 0.50 27.73
CA ILE A 262 9.33 1.43 28.36
C ILE A 262 8.38 2.05 27.32
N ILE A 263 8.90 2.50 26.16
CA ILE A 263 8.10 3.07 25.06
C ILE A 263 7.22 1.97 24.44
N LEU A 264 7.76 0.78 24.26
CA LEU A 264 7.01 -0.37 23.78
C LEU A 264 5.88 -0.73 24.77
N ALA A 265 6.17 -0.79 26.08
CA ALA A 265 5.18 -1.02 27.14
C ALA A 265 4.11 0.08 27.21
N ALA A 266 4.50 1.36 27.12
CA ALA A 266 3.57 2.47 27.12
C ALA A 266 2.66 2.45 25.88
N SER A 267 3.23 2.19 24.70
CA SER A 267 2.46 2.06 23.45
C SER A 267 1.51 0.86 23.46
N LEU A 268 1.94 -0.26 24.06
CA LEU A 268 1.14 -1.46 24.33
C LEU A 268 -0.08 -1.12 25.21
N VAL A 269 0.14 -0.40 26.31
CA VAL A 269 -0.93 0.01 27.25
C VAL A 269 -1.92 0.96 26.58
N VAL A 270 -1.44 1.99 25.87
CA VAL A 270 -2.30 2.93 25.14
C VAL A 270 -3.13 2.21 24.08
N TYR A 271 -2.51 1.27 23.35
CA TYR A 271 -3.23 0.48 22.35
C TYR A 271 -4.27 -0.46 22.98
N ALA A 272 -3.93 -1.10 24.10
CA ALA A 272 -4.85 -1.95 24.87
C ALA A 272 -6.05 -1.13 25.36
N MET A 273 -5.84 0.08 25.90
CA MET A 273 -6.92 0.98 26.30
C MET A 273 -7.83 1.37 25.13
N PHE A 274 -7.24 1.74 23.98
CA PHE A 274 -8.00 2.12 22.79
C PHE A 274 -8.84 0.96 22.24
N THR A 275 -8.29 -0.26 22.27
CA THR A 275 -8.97 -1.47 21.80
C THR A 275 -10.05 -1.97 22.76
N LEU A 276 -9.82 -1.92 24.08
CA LEU A 276 -10.85 -2.18 25.09
C LEU A 276 -12.01 -1.19 24.98
N GLY A 277 -11.71 0.09 24.77
CA GLY A 277 -12.70 1.12 24.47
C GLY A 277 -13.50 0.78 23.21
N TYR A 278 -12.83 0.40 22.12
CA TYR A 278 -13.49 -0.03 20.88
C TYR A 278 -14.42 -1.24 21.10
N LEU A 279 -13.97 -2.27 21.84
CA LEU A 279 -14.75 -3.46 22.12
C LEU A 279 -16.01 -3.13 22.93
N TYR A 280 -15.88 -2.29 23.97
CA TYR A 280 -16.98 -1.81 24.79
C TYR A 280 -18.03 -1.06 23.95
N TYR A 281 -17.61 -0.07 23.15
CA TYR A 281 -18.53 0.66 22.27
C TYR A 281 -19.15 -0.23 21.18
N SER A 282 -18.39 -1.19 20.63
CA SER A 282 -18.90 -2.10 19.60
C SER A 282 -20.00 -3.02 20.10
N SER A 283 -20.04 -3.30 21.42
CA SER A 283 -21.04 -4.18 22.03
C SER A 283 -22.42 -3.52 22.17
N LYS A 284 -22.47 -2.18 22.12
CA LYS A 284 -23.68 -1.36 22.27
C LYS A 284 -24.32 -0.96 20.93
N LEU A 285 -23.73 -1.33 19.80
CA LEU A 285 -24.25 -0.96 18.49
C LEU A 285 -25.38 -1.90 18.08
N SER A 286 -26.57 -1.35 17.86
CA SER A 286 -27.68 -2.06 17.24
C SER A 286 -27.41 -2.24 15.75
N PHE A 287 -27.58 -3.47 15.25
CA PHE A 287 -27.53 -3.76 13.83
C PHE A 287 -28.72 -3.09 13.15
N HIS A 288 -28.49 -1.94 12.52
CA HIS A 288 -29.43 -1.42 11.54
C HIS A 288 -28.79 -1.65 10.18
N ARG A 289 -29.40 -2.56 9.40
CA ARG A 289 -29.08 -2.74 7.99
C ARG A 289 -29.52 -1.46 7.28
N LYS A 290 -28.65 -0.45 7.21
CA LYS A 290 -28.83 0.66 6.28
C LYS A 290 -28.70 0.08 4.88
N ARG A 291 -29.83 -0.34 4.30
CA ARG A 291 -29.99 -0.44 2.85
C ARG A 291 -29.84 1.00 2.36
N LEU A 292 -28.61 1.38 2.01
CA LEU A 292 -28.38 2.62 1.27
C LEU A 292 -29.04 2.40 -0.08
N SER A 293 -30.25 2.92 -0.24
CA SER A 293 -30.85 3.07 -1.56
C SER A 293 -29.90 3.95 -2.36
N PRO A 294 -29.44 3.52 -3.54
CA PRO A 294 -28.78 4.44 -4.44
C PRO A 294 -29.81 5.52 -4.80
N GLN A 295 -29.63 6.73 -4.27
CA GLN A 295 -30.44 7.86 -4.70
C GLN A 295 -30.08 8.14 -6.15
N LEU A 296 -31.04 7.96 -7.06
CA LEU A 296 -30.82 7.95 -8.50
C LEU A 296 -30.63 9.35 -9.11
N ASP A 297 -30.97 10.44 -8.40
CA ASP A 297 -31.16 11.75 -9.05
C ASP A 297 -30.11 12.83 -8.73
N ASN A 298 -29.56 13.35 -9.83
CA ASN A 298 -28.74 14.55 -10.03
C ASN A 298 -27.36 14.64 -9.36
N THR A 299 -26.36 15.06 -10.15
CA THR A 299 -24.96 15.27 -9.76
C THR A 299 -24.82 16.47 -8.81
N ARG A 300 -24.93 16.22 -7.50
CA ARG A 300 -24.83 17.28 -6.48
C ARG A 300 -23.39 17.61 -6.08
N SER A 301 -22.40 16.77 -6.39
CA SER A 301 -21.03 16.96 -5.89
C SER A 301 -20.22 17.95 -6.72
N LEU A 302 -19.71 19.01 -6.08
CA LEU A 302 -18.75 19.95 -6.70
C LEU A 302 -17.51 19.25 -7.28
N TYR A 303 -17.01 18.20 -6.61
CA TYR A 303 -15.87 17.41 -7.08
C TYR A 303 -16.14 16.72 -8.42
N PHE A 304 -17.31 16.09 -8.58
CA PHE A 304 -17.67 15.41 -9.82
C PHE A 304 -18.06 16.41 -10.93
N LYS A 305 -18.60 17.59 -10.59
CA LYS A 305 -18.75 18.69 -11.55
C LYS A 305 -17.42 19.11 -12.18
N PHE A 306 -16.35 19.20 -11.39
CA PHE A 306 -14.99 19.45 -11.90
C PHE A 306 -14.54 18.38 -12.90
N TYR A 307 -14.68 17.09 -12.56
CA TYR A 307 -14.32 16.00 -13.46
C TYR A 307 -15.16 15.96 -14.74
N HIS A 308 -16.49 16.16 -14.63
CA HIS A 308 -17.37 16.27 -15.79
C HIS A 308 -17.00 17.47 -16.67
N GLY A 309 -16.59 18.60 -16.08
CA GLY A 309 -16.06 19.75 -16.82
C GLY A 309 -14.84 19.40 -17.67
N ILE A 310 -13.85 18.72 -17.09
CA ILE A 310 -12.65 18.25 -17.81
C ILE A 310 -13.05 17.31 -18.97
N VAL A 311 -13.94 16.36 -18.70
CA VAL A 311 -14.40 15.39 -19.71
C VAL A 311 -15.14 16.08 -20.84
N ASN A 312 -16.00 17.04 -20.54
CA ASN A 312 -16.75 17.78 -21.56
C ASN A 312 -15.83 18.69 -22.39
N MET A 313 -14.74 19.20 -21.81
CA MET A 313 -13.75 20.02 -22.51
C MET A 313 -12.86 19.18 -23.43
N LEU A 314 -12.34 18.05 -22.95
CA LEU A 314 -11.29 17.28 -23.65
C LEU A 314 -11.83 16.08 -24.44
N TRP A 315 -12.94 15.46 -24.00
CA TRP A 315 -13.45 14.19 -24.53
C TRP A 315 -14.99 14.14 -24.64
N ARG A 316 -15.62 15.23 -25.11
CA ARG A 316 -17.09 15.37 -25.22
C ARG A 316 -17.80 14.19 -25.91
N LYS A 317 -17.15 13.58 -26.91
CA LYS A 317 -17.72 12.47 -27.71
C LYS A 317 -17.49 11.08 -27.12
N ASN A 318 -16.89 10.94 -25.93
CA ASN A 318 -16.62 9.63 -25.33
C ASN A 318 -17.70 9.27 -24.29
N PRO A 319 -18.72 8.46 -24.66
CA PRO A 319 -19.85 8.16 -23.76
C PRO A 319 -19.42 7.33 -22.54
N TRP A 320 -18.41 6.47 -22.71
CA TRP A 320 -17.90 5.60 -21.65
C TRP A 320 -17.30 6.40 -20.49
N LEU A 321 -16.59 7.50 -20.80
CA LEU A 321 -15.94 8.33 -19.81
C LEU A 321 -16.97 9.07 -18.92
N SER A 322 -18.00 9.63 -19.56
CA SER A 322 -19.09 10.32 -18.84
C SER A 322 -19.90 9.34 -17.98
N ARG A 323 -20.23 8.18 -18.53
CA ARG A 323 -20.90 7.10 -17.81
C ARG A 323 -20.10 6.63 -16.60
N ASP A 324 -18.81 6.35 -16.78
CA ASP A 324 -17.97 5.81 -15.71
C ASP A 324 -17.80 6.80 -14.56
N LEU A 325 -17.67 8.10 -14.85
CA LEU A 325 -17.69 9.15 -13.82
C LEU A 325 -19.02 9.19 -13.07
N MET A 326 -20.14 9.07 -13.77
CA MET A 326 -21.47 9.04 -13.15
C MET A 326 -21.64 7.81 -12.24
N ILE A 327 -21.21 6.63 -12.70
CA ILE A 327 -21.22 5.40 -11.90
C ILE A 327 -20.30 5.56 -10.69
N MET A 328 -19.13 6.15 -10.88
CA MET A 328 -18.18 6.41 -9.80
C MET A 328 -18.76 7.37 -8.75
N GLU A 329 -19.42 8.46 -9.15
CA GLU A 329 -20.09 9.37 -8.21
C GLU A 329 -21.14 8.66 -7.35
N ARG A 330 -21.89 7.76 -7.96
CA ARG A 330 -22.98 7.00 -7.33
C ARG A 330 -22.47 5.90 -6.41
N THR A 331 -21.37 5.25 -6.77
CA THR A 331 -20.85 4.08 -6.06
C THR A 331 -19.70 4.40 -5.11
N ILE A 332 -19.11 5.61 -5.16
CA ILE A 332 -17.93 5.96 -4.36
C ILE A 332 -18.12 5.66 -2.87
N GLY A 333 -19.29 5.96 -2.30
CA GLY A 333 -19.60 5.70 -0.89
C GLY A 333 -19.54 4.22 -0.48
N GLN A 334 -19.59 3.30 -1.44
CA GLN A 334 -19.50 1.85 -1.25
C GLN A 334 -18.09 1.30 -1.54
N THR A 335 -17.17 2.13 -2.03
CA THR A 335 -15.81 1.74 -2.37
C THR A 335 -14.91 1.67 -1.13
N LYS A 336 -13.68 1.17 -1.31
CA LYS A 336 -12.69 1.12 -0.23
C LYS A 336 -12.24 2.52 0.23
N LEU A 337 -12.41 3.55 -0.61
CA LEU A 337 -12.12 4.96 -0.34
C LEU A 337 -13.38 5.82 -0.58
N PRO A 338 -14.31 5.86 0.40
CA PRO A 338 -15.63 6.45 0.21
C PRO A 338 -15.65 7.99 0.18
N GLN A 339 -14.55 8.63 0.55
CA GLN A 339 -14.45 10.07 0.74
C GLN A 339 -14.10 10.76 -0.59
N LYS A 340 -15.05 11.54 -1.13
CA LYS A 340 -14.90 12.24 -2.41
C LYS A 340 -13.69 13.19 -2.44
N PHE A 341 -13.36 13.85 -1.32
CA PHE A 341 -12.24 14.78 -1.26
C PHE A 341 -10.86 14.11 -1.43
N ILE A 342 -10.72 12.79 -1.17
CA ILE A 342 -9.46 12.08 -1.40
C ILE A 342 -9.13 12.09 -2.90
N LEU A 343 -10.15 12.10 -3.78
CA LEU A 343 -9.94 12.18 -5.23
C LEU A 343 -9.19 13.46 -5.66
N VAL A 344 -9.44 14.56 -4.96
CA VAL A 344 -8.76 15.84 -5.19
C VAL A 344 -7.45 15.91 -4.42
N PHE A 345 -7.46 15.43 -3.17
CA PHE A 345 -6.31 15.46 -2.29
C PHE A 345 -5.85 14.04 -1.93
N PRO A 346 -5.16 13.31 -2.81
CA PRO A 346 -4.68 11.97 -2.50
C PRO A 346 -3.63 11.98 -1.38
N PRO A 347 -3.49 10.88 -0.61
CA PRO A 347 -2.55 10.83 0.53
C PRO A 347 -1.09 11.13 0.15
N ALA A 348 -0.69 10.85 -1.10
CA ALA A 348 0.64 11.12 -1.64
C ALA A 348 1.03 12.61 -1.63
N ILE A 349 0.07 13.53 -1.47
CA ILE A 349 0.35 14.97 -1.31
C ILE A 349 1.25 15.22 -0.10
N SER A 350 1.12 14.45 0.98
CA SER A 350 1.95 14.63 2.17
C SER A 350 3.46 14.49 1.86
N SER A 351 3.83 13.45 1.11
CA SER A 351 5.20 13.26 0.64
C SER A 351 5.65 14.30 -0.36
N ILE A 352 4.79 14.69 -1.32
CA ILE A 352 5.15 15.72 -2.30
C ILE A 352 5.46 17.03 -1.57
N VAL A 353 4.53 17.50 -0.74
CA VAL A 353 4.65 18.78 -0.05
C VAL A 353 5.84 18.77 0.92
N GLY A 354 6.01 17.72 1.72
CA GLY A 354 7.07 17.63 2.72
C GLY A 354 8.47 17.62 2.10
N LEU A 355 8.68 16.79 1.08
CA LEU A 355 9.96 16.72 0.37
C LEU A 355 10.21 17.99 -0.44
N SER A 356 9.20 18.55 -1.09
CA SER A 356 9.37 19.76 -1.91
C SER A 356 9.70 20.98 -1.05
N PHE A 357 9.07 21.15 0.11
CA PHE A 357 9.46 22.21 1.04
C PHE A 357 10.90 22.03 1.50
N PHE A 358 11.30 20.81 1.85
CA PHE A 358 12.69 20.53 2.20
C PHE A 358 13.66 20.94 1.07
N LEU A 359 13.38 20.55 -0.17
CA LEU A 359 14.24 20.86 -1.32
C LEU A 359 14.25 22.37 -1.67
N ILE A 360 13.10 23.06 -1.59
CA ILE A 360 13.01 24.51 -1.86
C ILE A 360 13.87 25.30 -0.88
N TYR A 361 13.96 24.89 0.39
CA TYR A 361 14.77 25.56 1.41
C TYR A 361 16.21 25.02 1.49
N GLY A 362 16.50 23.87 0.90
CA GLY A 362 17.81 23.22 0.98
C GLY A 362 18.68 23.42 -0.25
N LEU A 363 18.11 23.45 -1.45
CA LEU A 363 18.88 23.55 -2.70
C LEU A 363 19.19 25.00 -3.07
N GLY A 364 20.40 25.23 -3.60
CA GLY A 364 20.83 26.56 -4.06
C GLY A 364 20.41 26.93 -5.49
N SER A 365 19.82 26.00 -6.25
CA SER A 365 19.47 26.21 -7.67
C SER A 365 18.08 25.65 -8.01
N PHE A 366 17.31 26.40 -8.80
CA PHE A 366 16.01 25.97 -9.32
C PHE A 366 16.15 24.78 -10.30
N THR A 367 17.22 24.73 -11.08
CA THR A 367 17.50 23.64 -12.03
C THR A 367 17.60 22.28 -11.32
N ASN A 368 18.33 22.25 -10.20
CA ASN A 368 18.46 21.06 -9.35
C ASN A 368 17.13 20.70 -8.69
N PHE A 369 16.36 21.71 -8.27
CA PHE A 369 15.02 21.50 -7.74
C PHE A 369 14.09 20.84 -8.76
N VAL A 370 14.09 21.27 -10.03
CA VAL A 370 13.26 20.67 -11.10
C VAL A 370 13.57 19.18 -11.27
N LEU A 371 14.85 18.79 -11.36
CA LEU A 371 15.24 17.37 -11.49
C LEU A 371 14.81 16.54 -10.29
N ALA A 372 15.07 17.04 -9.07
CA ALA A 372 14.69 16.34 -7.85
C ALA A 372 13.17 16.24 -7.71
N PHE A 373 12.44 17.29 -8.12
CA PHE A 373 10.99 17.34 -8.08
C PHE A 373 10.35 16.38 -9.09
N TRP A 374 10.93 16.18 -10.28
CA TRP A 374 10.45 15.18 -11.24
C TRP A 374 10.44 13.75 -10.67
N PHE A 375 11.43 13.37 -9.85
CA PHE A 375 11.43 12.09 -9.14
C PHE A 375 10.28 11.99 -8.12
N ILE A 376 10.06 13.04 -7.33
CA ILE A 376 8.96 13.11 -6.37
C ILE A 376 7.60 12.99 -7.07
N CYS A 377 7.42 13.71 -8.18
CA CYS A 377 6.23 13.64 -9.03
C CYS A 377 6.02 12.22 -9.58
N CYS A 378 7.08 11.59 -10.09
CA CYS A 378 7.03 10.23 -10.61
C CYS A 378 6.50 9.25 -9.55
N PHE A 379 7.04 9.31 -8.33
CA PHE A 379 6.62 8.45 -7.24
C PHE A 379 5.18 8.71 -6.81
N ALA A 380 4.79 9.98 -6.65
CA ALA A 380 3.45 10.35 -6.21
C ALA A 380 2.37 10.00 -7.25
N LEU A 381 2.66 10.15 -8.54
CA LEU A 381 1.79 9.73 -9.64
C LEU A 381 1.60 8.21 -9.63
N TYR A 382 2.68 7.42 -9.51
CA TYR A 382 2.56 5.95 -9.43
C TYR A 382 1.78 5.49 -8.21
N GLN A 383 2.03 6.08 -7.03
CA GLN A 383 1.30 5.73 -5.80
C GLN A 383 -0.18 6.07 -5.90
N THR A 384 -0.51 7.25 -6.43
CA THR A 384 -1.89 7.70 -6.58
C THR A 384 -2.64 6.89 -7.63
N ALA A 385 -2.01 6.64 -8.79
CA ALA A 385 -2.57 5.77 -9.83
C ALA A 385 -2.84 4.36 -9.29
N TRP A 386 -1.86 3.79 -8.57
CA TRP A 386 -2.03 2.50 -7.90
C TRP A 386 -3.18 2.51 -6.90
N LEU A 387 -3.30 3.55 -6.08
CA LEU A 387 -4.38 3.71 -5.12
C LEU A 387 -5.75 3.74 -5.80
N TRP A 388 -5.89 4.47 -6.92
CA TRP A 388 -7.13 4.53 -7.69
C TRP A 388 -7.50 3.20 -8.28
N VAL A 389 -6.56 2.57 -9.00
CA VAL A 389 -6.73 1.24 -9.57
C VAL A 389 -7.13 0.25 -8.47
N TRP A 390 -6.50 0.30 -7.29
CA TRP A 390 -6.81 -0.62 -6.19
C TRP A 390 -8.09 -0.30 -5.41
N ASN A 391 -8.77 0.83 -5.60
CA ASN A 391 -9.95 1.13 -4.78
C ASN A 391 -11.22 1.34 -5.60
N TYR A 392 -11.11 1.60 -6.91
CA TYR A 392 -12.25 1.84 -7.78
C TYR A 392 -12.42 0.71 -8.80
N PRO A 393 -13.41 -0.19 -8.62
CA PRO A 393 -13.61 -1.32 -9.51
C PRO A 393 -13.92 -0.91 -10.95
N ILE A 394 -14.59 0.24 -11.16
CA ILE A 394 -14.89 0.78 -12.49
C ILE A 394 -13.64 0.99 -13.38
N LEU A 395 -12.45 1.10 -12.79
CA LEU A 395 -11.20 1.19 -13.55
C LEU A 395 -10.77 -0.15 -14.14
N HIS A 396 -11.28 -1.29 -13.62
CA HIS A 396 -10.95 -2.64 -14.05
C HIS A 396 -11.93 -3.17 -15.11
N PRO A 397 -11.47 -3.41 -16.35
CA PRO A 397 -12.28 -4.03 -17.40
C PRO A 397 -12.87 -5.38 -17.00
N SER A 398 -12.12 -6.17 -16.23
CA SER A 398 -12.55 -7.48 -15.72
C SER A 398 -13.77 -7.44 -14.78
N SER A 399 -14.10 -6.26 -14.24
CA SER A 399 -15.31 -6.09 -13.42
C SER A 399 -16.59 -5.91 -14.27
N GLU A 400 -16.44 -5.68 -15.58
CA GLU A 400 -17.50 -5.32 -16.53
C GLU A 400 -17.54 -6.28 -17.74
N LEU A 401 -17.20 -7.57 -17.56
CA LEU A 401 -17.12 -8.57 -18.64
C LEU A 401 -18.36 -8.59 -19.54
N ARG A 402 -19.57 -8.50 -18.97
CA ARG A 402 -20.83 -8.43 -19.73
C ARG A 402 -20.89 -7.22 -20.67
N GLN A 403 -20.32 -6.08 -20.28
CA GLN A 403 -20.29 -4.91 -21.13
C GLN A 403 -19.24 -5.04 -22.24
N ILE A 404 -18.14 -5.73 -21.97
CA ILE A 404 -17.14 -6.05 -23.01
C ILE A 404 -17.80 -6.91 -24.09
N ASP A 405 -18.62 -7.89 -23.71
CA ASP A 405 -19.34 -8.73 -24.67
C ASP A 405 -20.41 -7.93 -25.44
N LEU A 406 -21.14 -7.02 -24.78
CA LEU A 406 -22.06 -6.10 -25.46
C LEU A 406 -21.34 -5.15 -26.42
N VAL A 407 -20.12 -4.69 -26.10
CA VAL A 407 -19.31 -3.86 -27.00
C VAL A 407 -18.89 -4.63 -28.25
N LYS A 408 -18.61 -5.94 -28.15
CA LYS A 408 -18.31 -6.77 -29.34
C LYS A 408 -19.48 -6.83 -30.33
N LEU A 409 -20.71 -6.64 -29.84
CA LEU A 409 -21.93 -6.66 -30.65
C LEU A 409 -22.30 -5.28 -31.23
N SER A 410 -21.54 -4.22 -30.90
CA SER A 410 -21.80 -2.86 -31.39
C SER A 410 -21.01 -2.57 -32.67
N ALA A 411 -21.66 -1.97 -33.68
CA ALA A 411 -21.01 -1.51 -34.90
C ALA A 411 -20.12 -0.26 -34.67
N ASP A 412 -20.44 0.57 -33.68
CA ASP A 412 -19.80 1.88 -33.46
C ASP A 412 -18.66 1.84 -32.44
N TYR A 413 -18.64 0.84 -31.55
CA TYR A 413 -17.71 0.79 -30.43
C TYR A 413 -16.87 -0.49 -30.45
N SER A 414 -15.57 -0.33 -30.22
CA SER A 414 -14.65 -1.46 -30.09
C SER A 414 -14.21 -1.65 -28.64
N VAL A 415 -13.82 -2.88 -28.29
CA VAL A 415 -13.20 -3.20 -26.99
C VAL A 415 -12.00 -2.28 -26.74
N GLN A 416 -11.24 -1.93 -27.77
CA GLN A 416 -10.11 -1.03 -27.65
C GLN A 416 -10.52 0.41 -27.28
N ASN A 417 -11.65 0.90 -27.81
CA ASN A 417 -12.21 2.21 -27.43
C ASN A 417 -12.61 2.22 -25.95
N TYR A 418 -13.19 1.10 -25.47
CA TYR A 418 -13.51 0.90 -24.05
C TYR A 418 -12.26 0.81 -23.16
N MET A 419 -11.25 0.04 -23.54
CA MET A 419 -9.99 -0.03 -22.76
C MET A 419 -9.27 1.34 -22.71
N ARG A 420 -9.40 2.12 -23.77
CA ARG A 420 -8.88 3.48 -23.85
C ARG A 420 -9.66 4.44 -22.94
N SER A 421 -10.98 4.32 -22.85
CA SER A 421 -11.76 5.17 -21.94
C SER A 421 -11.37 4.95 -20.48
N LYS A 422 -11.03 3.72 -20.07
CA LYS A 422 -10.50 3.43 -18.73
C LYS A 422 -9.15 4.11 -18.46
N THR A 423 -8.27 4.16 -19.48
CA THR A 423 -7.00 4.89 -19.39
C THR A 423 -7.25 6.40 -19.26
N LEU A 424 -8.16 6.94 -20.07
CA LEU A 424 -8.54 8.35 -20.00
C LEU A 424 -9.19 8.69 -18.66
N LEU A 425 -10.00 7.80 -18.10
CA LEU A 425 -10.60 7.97 -16.78
C LEU A 425 -9.53 8.06 -15.70
N LEU A 426 -8.52 7.19 -15.73
CA LEU A 426 -7.40 7.25 -14.80
C LEU A 426 -6.65 8.60 -14.91
N LEU A 427 -6.38 9.07 -16.13
CA LEU A 427 -5.75 10.38 -16.36
C LEU A 427 -6.60 11.52 -15.80
N VAL A 428 -7.91 11.53 -16.07
CA VAL A 428 -8.86 12.53 -15.54
C VAL A 428 -8.81 12.57 -14.01
N LEU A 429 -8.81 11.40 -13.36
CA LEU A 429 -8.74 11.31 -11.89
C LEU A 429 -7.41 11.83 -11.31
N LEU A 430 -6.31 11.78 -12.08
CA LEU A 430 -5.00 12.26 -11.65
C LEU A 430 -4.80 13.78 -11.89
N VAL A 431 -5.67 14.46 -12.64
CA VAL A 431 -5.54 15.89 -12.95
C VAL A 431 -5.39 16.79 -11.71
N PRO A 432 -6.16 16.63 -10.62
CA PRO A 432 -5.97 17.45 -9.42
C PRO A 432 -4.55 17.39 -8.86
N LEU A 433 -3.96 16.20 -8.85
CA LEU A 433 -2.58 16.01 -8.40
C LEU A 433 -1.60 16.75 -9.32
N GLN A 434 -1.81 16.68 -10.65
CA GLN A 434 -1.00 17.40 -11.63
C GLN A 434 -1.05 18.92 -11.41
N LEU A 435 -2.22 19.48 -11.10
CA LEU A 435 -2.36 20.90 -10.79
C LEU A 435 -1.59 21.30 -9.53
N ILE A 436 -1.63 20.47 -8.48
CA ILE A 436 -0.87 20.70 -7.25
C ILE A 436 0.64 20.64 -7.51
N MET A 437 1.11 19.68 -8.31
CA MET A 437 2.53 19.57 -8.65
C MET A 437 3.03 20.79 -9.44
N ASN A 438 2.22 21.29 -10.39
CA ASN A 438 2.53 22.53 -11.11
C ASN A 438 2.58 23.75 -10.18
N LEU A 439 1.64 23.85 -9.23
CA LEU A 439 1.63 24.94 -8.25
C LEU A 439 2.91 24.94 -7.41
N ILE A 440 3.37 23.76 -6.97
CA ILE A 440 4.62 23.62 -6.20
C ILE A 440 5.84 24.03 -7.04
N LEU A 441 5.89 23.68 -8.33
CA LEU A 441 6.94 24.17 -9.23
C LEU A 441 6.98 25.69 -9.32
N ILE A 442 5.82 26.33 -9.45
CA ILE A 442 5.72 27.79 -9.52
C ILE A 442 6.20 28.42 -8.21
N VAL A 443 5.78 27.89 -7.05
CA VAL A 443 6.26 28.36 -5.74
C VAL A 443 7.78 28.18 -5.61
N GLY A 444 8.31 27.04 -6.04
CA GLY A 444 9.75 26.78 -6.06
C GLY A 444 10.51 27.75 -6.95
N ALA A 445 9.97 28.08 -8.12
CA ALA A 445 10.57 29.03 -9.05
C ALA A 445 10.68 30.44 -8.47
N ILE A 446 9.61 30.90 -7.79
CA ILE A 446 9.60 32.20 -7.12
C ILE A 446 10.66 32.24 -6.01
N LYS A 447 10.81 31.16 -5.23
CA LYS A 447 11.76 31.12 -4.10
C LYS A 447 13.22 30.93 -4.52
N LEU A 448 13.48 30.08 -5.50
CA LEU A 448 14.83 29.78 -5.99
C LEU A 448 15.26 30.67 -7.16
N LYS A 449 14.46 31.69 -7.51
CA LYS A 449 14.70 32.64 -8.61
C LYS A 449 14.97 31.93 -9.95
N GLY A 450 14.12 30.96 -10.29
CA GLY A 450 14.22 30.20 -11.53
C GLY A 450 13.98 31.05 -12.77
N SER A 451 14.71 30.74 -13.84
CA SER A 451 14.52 31.41 -15.14
C SER A 451 13.26 30.90 -15.86
N LEU A 452 12.68 31.73 -16.74
CA LEU A 452 11.49 31.36 -17.50
C LEU A 452 11.65 30.05 -18.31
N PRO A 453 12.79 29.79 -19.01
CA PRO A 453 13.00 28.54 -19.71
C PRO A 453 12.97 27.31 -18.79
N GLU A 454 13.58 27.41 -17.61
CA GLU A 454 13.59 26.31 -16.63
C GLU A 454 12.19 26.03 -16.08
N ILE A 455 11.37 27.06 -15.88
CA ILE A 455 9.98 26.91 -15.45
C ILE A 455 9.17 26.16 -16.51
N ILE A 456 9.32 26.55 -17.78
CA ILE A 456 8.65 25.90 -18.91
C ILE A 456 9.08 24.43 -19.00
N VAL A 457 10.39 24.16 -18.96
CA VAL A 457 10.94 22.79 -18.96
C VAL A 457 10.38 21.99 -17.80
N GLY A 458 10.40 22.54 -16.58
CA GLY A 458 9.86 21.88 -15.39
C GLY A 458 8.39 21.51 -15.52
N ILE A 459 7.55 22.46 -15.95
CA ILE A 459 6.11 22.24 -16.14
C ILE A 459 5.86 21.19 -17.23
N ILE A 460 6.47 21.34 -18.42
CA ILE A 460 6.28 20.39 -19.52
C ILE A 460 6.78 18.99 -19.09
N GLY A 461 7.92 18.90 -18.42
CA GLY A 461 8.46 17.64 -17.90
C GLY A 461 7.50 16.93 -16.95
N THR A 462 6.83 17.66 -16.04
CA THR A 462 5.80 17.04 -15.18
C THR A 462 4.58 16.55 -15.97
N TRP A 463 4.16 17.27 -17.01
CA TRP A 463 3.07 16.82 -17.88
C TRP A 463 3.44 15.58 -18.70
N LEU A 464 4.69 15.50 -19.18
CA LEU A 464 5.21 14.31 -19.86
C LEU A 464 5.20 13.10 -18.91
N LEU A 465 5.68 13.27 -17.69
CA LEU A 465 5.63 12.25 -16.64
C LEU A 465 4.19 11.81 -16.32
N PHE A 466 3.26 12.75 -16.20
CA PHE A 466 1.84 12.49 -15.97
C PHE A 466 1.24 11.59 -17.06
N VAL A 467 1.47 11.93 -18.34
CA VAL A 467 0.98 11.16 -19.49
C VAL A 467 1.62 9.78 -19.51
N MET A 468 2.94 9.70 -19.40
CA MET A 468 3.69 8.45 -19.43
C MET A 468 3.23 7.50 -18.31
N ILE A 469 3.18 7.98 -17.06
CA ILE A 469 2.79 7.17 -15.90
C ILE A 469 1.33 6.75 -15.96
N GLY A 470 0.43 7.64 -16.43
CA GLY A 470 -0.98 7.30 -16.60
C GLY A 470 -1.20 6.19 -17.63
N ILE A 471 -0.51 6.23 -18.77
CA ILE A 471 -0.55 5.17 -19.79
C ILE A 471 0.08 3.88 -19.26
N MET A 472 1.26 3.97 -18.62
CA MET A 472 1.92 2.79 -18.06
C MET A 472 1.09 2.09 -16.98
N SER A 473 0.45 2.87 -16.11
CA SER A 473 -0.42 2.35 -15.06
C SER A 473 -1.70 1.73 -15.63
N SER A 474 -2.11 2.09 -16.84
CA SER A 474 -3.26 1.47 -17.50
C SER A 474 -2.93 0.15 -18.19
N TYR A 475 -1.66 -0.14 -18.52
CA TYR A 475 -1.28 -1.50 -18.94
C TYR A 475 -1.50 -2.51 -17.83
N TRP A 476 -1.27 -2.13 -16.56
CA TRP A 476 -1.64 -2.94 -15.41
C TRP A 476 -3.15 -3.28 -15.38
N LEU A 477 -4.03 -2.34 -15.78
CA LEU A 477 -5.48 -2.56 -15.89
C LEU A 477 -5.86 -3.60 -16.97
N LYS A 478 -5.02 -3.80 -17.99
CA LYS A 478 -5.30 -4.73 -19.09
C LYS A 478 -4.98 -6.19 -18.73
N TYR A 479 -3.96 -6.41 -17.90
CA TYR A 479 -3.38 -7.74 -17.68
C TYR A 479 -3.51 -8.26 -16.24
N CYS A 480 -3.94 -7.41 -15.30
CA CYS A 480 -4.26 -7.84 -13.93
C CYS A 480 -5.78 -7.87 -13.76
N SER A 481 -6.39 -9.05 -13.90
CA SER A 481 -7.74 -9.27 -13.38
C SER A 481 -7.70 -9.13 -11.86
N ARG A 482 -8.69 -8.42 -11.30
CA ARG A 482 -8.78 -8.26 -9.85
C ARG A 482 -9.79 -9.25 -9.28
N PHE A 483 -9.30 -10.18 -8.48
CA PHE A 483 -10.07 -11.27 -7.89
C PHE A 483 -10.76 -10.93 -6.55
N ASP A 484 -10.60 -9.71 -6.05
CA ASP A 484 -11.07 -9.29 -4.70
C ASP A 484 -12.58 -8.91 -4.62
N TYR A 485 -13.31 -8.91 -5.72
CA TYR A 485 -14.73 -8.55 -5.72
C TYR A 485 -15.60 -9.81 -5.83
N ALA A 486 -16.64 -9.89 -5.02
CA ALA A 486 -17.59 -11.00 -4.96
C ALA A 486 -18.49 -11.11 -6.21
N ASN A 487 -17.90 -11.08 -7.40
CA ASN A 487 -18.57 -11.43 -8.64
C ASN A 487 -18.50 -12.95 -8.80
N MET A 488 -19.67 -13.61 -8.70
CA MET A 488 -19.88 -15.05 -8.89
C MET A 488 -19.45 -15.59 -10.27
N PHE A 489 -18.96 -14.74 -11.18
CA PHE A 489 -18.61 -15.10 -12.57
C PHE A 489 -17.14 -14.84 -12.94
N LEU A 490 -16.26 -14.58 -11.97
CA LEU A 490 -14.84 -14.33 -12.25
C LEU A 490 -14.05 -15.65 -12.27
N ILE A 491 -13.70 -16.11 -13.48
CA ILE A 491 -12.82 -17.27 -13.69
C ILE A 491 -11.41 -16.91 -13.22
N ARG A 492 -10.84 -17.73 -12.34
CA ARG A 492 -9.47 -17.59 -11.83
C ARG A 492 -8.46 -17.88 -12.95
N MET A 493 -7.94 -16.83 -13.59
CA MET A 493 -6.84 -16.92 -14.56
C MET A 493 -5.49 -16.66 -13.88
N ASP A 494 -5.17 -17.41 -12.82
CA ASP A 494 -3.81 -17.46 -12.23
C ASP A 494 -2.90 -18.38 -13.07
N THR A 495 -2.85 -18.21 -14.39
CA THR A 495 -1.94 -18.99 -15.23
C THR A 495 -0.50 -18.50 -15.06
N TYR A 496 0.48 -19.37 -15.31
CA TYR A 496 1.89 -19.00 -15.28
C TYR A 496 2.21 -17.85 -16.25
N GLU A 497 1.51 -17.83 -17.39
CA GLU A 497 1.58 -16.80 -18.42
C GLU A 497 1.16 -15.43 -17.89
N THR A 498 0.05 -15.32 -17.14
CA THR A 498 -0.39 -14.03 -16.58
C THR A 498 0.61 -13.50 -15.57
N ARG A 499 1.25 -14.37 -14.77
CA ARG A 499 2.31 -13.97 -13.82
C ARG A 499 3.58 -13.51 -14.51
N ILE A 500 4.02 -14.21 -15.55
CA ILE A 500 5.17 -13.81 -16.37
C ILE A 500 4.92 -12.46 -17.04
N VAL A 501 3.75 -12.31 -17.67
CA VAL A 501 3.35 -11.07 -18.33
C VAL A 501 3.30 -9.91 -17.32
N GLN A 502 2.76 -10.15 -16.12
CA GLN A 502 2.78 -9.17 -15.02
C GLN A 502 4.20 -8.76 -14.61
N GLN A 503 5.14 -9.70 -14.50
CA GLN A 503 6.54 -9.38 -14.21
C GLN A 503 7.17 -8.53 -15.31
N PHE A 504 6.98 -8.88 -16.58
CA PHE A 504 7.49 -8.07 -17.71
C PHE A 504 6.92 -6.64 -17.72
N TYR A 505 5.66 -6.44 -17.32
CA TYR A 505 5.09 -5.10 -17.18
C TYR A 505 5.65 -4.27 -16.01
N THR A 506 6.25 -4.91 -14.99
CA THR A 506 6.91 -4.18 -13.90
C THR A 506 8.28 -3.64 -14.28
N ILE A 507 8.94 -4.23 -15.30
CA ILE A 507 10.30 -3.89 -15.69
C ILE A 507 10.41 -2.43 -16.17
N PRO A 508 9.58 -1.94 -17.12
CA PRO A 508 9.63 -0.55 -17.56
C PRO A 508 9.39 0.46 -16.43
N LYS A 509 8.45 0.15 -15.52
CA LYS A 509 8.18 0.97 -14.33
C LYS A 509 9.44 1.09 -13.46
N ARG A 510 10.12 -0.04 -13.19
CA ARG A 510 11.35 -0.08 -12.40
C ARG A 510 12.48 0.71 -13.04
N PHE A 511 12.66 0.59 -14.36
CA PHE A 511 13.67 1.35 -15.09
C PHE A 511 13.44 2.85 -15.01
N ILE A 512 12.21 3.33 -15.23
CA ILE A 512 11.87 4.75 -15.11
C ILE A 512 12.11 5.23 -13.68
N THR A 513 11.63 4.51 -12.67
CA THR A 513 11.86 4.91 -11.27
C THR A 513 13.34 4.90 -10.89
N GLY A 514 14.12 3.96 -11.42
CA GLY A 514 15.57 3.88 -11.21
C GLY A 514 16.31 5.03 -11.87
N ALA A 515 15.99 5.34 -13.13
CA ALA A 515 16.56 6.49 -13.83
C ALA A 515 16.22 7.81 -13.13
N MET A 516 14.97 7.97 -12.68
CA MET A 516 14.55 9.14 -11.90
C MET A 516 15.27 9.23 -10.56
N PHE A 517 15.52 8.09 -9.90
CA PHE A 517 16.29 8.06 -8.66
C PHE A 517 17.74 8.51 -8.88
N VAL A 518 18.37 8.09 -10.00
CA VAL A 518 19.71 8.57 -10.36
C VAL A 518 19.70 10.08 -10.61
N LEU A 519 18.72 10.61 -11.35
CA LEU A 519 18.60 12.05 -11.57
C LEU A 519 18.39 12.82 -10.25
N PHE A 520 17.54 12.30 -9.36
CA PHE A 520 17.35 12.86 -8.03
C PHE A 520 18.68 12.88 -7.25
N PHE A 521 19.40 11.77 -7.24
CA PHE A 521 20.67 11.64 -6.53
C PHE A 521 21.69 12.66 -7.03
N VAL A 522 21.84 12.77 -8.35
CA VAL A 522 22.76 13.73 -8.96
C VAL A 522 22.34 15.17 -8.66
N ALA A 523 21.06 15.49 -8.81
CA ALA A 523 20.57 16.85 -8.60
C ALA A 523 20.66 17.34 -7.14
N VAL A 524 20.52 16.44 -6.17
CA VAL A 524 20.49 16.79 -4.75
C VAL A 524 21.88 16.78 -4.11
N PHE A 525 22.75 15.85 -4.48
CA PHE A 525 24.01 15.63 -3.76
C PHE A 525 25.27 16.08 -4.50
N PHE A 526 25.19 16.48 -5.77
CA PHE A 526 26.34 17.00 -6.51
C PHE A 526 26.29 18.53 -6.66
N GLU A 527 27.42 19.10 -7.06
CA GLU A 527 27.52 20.52 -7.41
C GLU A 527 26.46 20.95 -8.44
N THR A 528 25.99 22.19 -8.30
CA THR A 528 24.91 22.79 -9.11
C THR A 528 25.20 22.80 -10.61
N SER A 529 26.47 22.87 -10.99
CA SER A 529 26.93 22.86 -12.39
C SER A 529 26.54 21.56 -13.13
N VAL A 530 26.49 20.43 -12.42
CA VAL A 530 26.13 19.12 -12.99
C VAL A 530 24.64 19.06 -13.31
N GLY A 531 23.79 19.54 -12.40
CA GLY A 531 22.34 19.56 -12.61
C GLY A 531 21.91 20.47 -13.75
N GLN A 532 22.61 21.60 -13.95
CA GLN A 532 22.35 22.50 -15.09
C GLN A 532 22.60 21.84 -16.45
N LYS A 533 23.66 21.02 -16.56
CA LYS A 533 23.94 20.25 -17.79
C LYS A 533 22.87 19.18 -18.02
N LEU A 534 22.47 18.48 -16.96
CA LEU A 534 21.57 17.33 -17.07
C LEU A 534 20.09 17.68 -17.28
N VAL A 535 19.61 18.87 -16.89
CA VAL A 535 18.18 19.20 -17.00
C VAL A 535 17.66 19.07 -18.42
N TYR A 536 18.38 19.62 -19.40
CA TYR A 536 17.93 19.62 -20.79
C TYR A 536 18.07 18.23 -21.43
N ASP A 537 19.13 17.49 -21.09
CA ASP A 537 19.33 16.11 -21.55
C ASP A 537 18.24 15.19 -21.02
N ALA A 538 17.93 15.28 -19.71
CA ALA A 538 16.86 14.53 -19.08
C ALA A 538 15.48 14.90 -19.67
N PHE A 539 15.26 16.19 -19.94
CA PHE A 539 14.05 16.65 -20.61
C PHE A 539 13.89 16.06 -22.01
N LEU A 540 14.96 16.06 -22.82
CA LEU A 540 14.95 15.48 -24.15
C LEU A 540 14.62 13.98 -24.11
N VAL A 541 15.24 13.24 -23.18
CA VAL A 541 14.93 11.82 -22.96
C VAL A 541 13.45 11.63 -22.63
N PHE A 542 12.87 12.47 -21.77
CA PHE A 542 11.43 12.40 -21.49
C PHE A 542 10.54 12.64 -22.70
N VAL A 543 10.89 13.62 -23.53
CA VAL A 543 10.15 13.89 -24.78
C VAL A 543 10.18 12.65 -25.67
N ILE A 544 11.35 12.03 -25.85
CA ILE A 544 11.52 10.83 -26.67
C ILE A 544 10.71 9.65 -26.10
N VAL A 545 10.88 9.33 -24.82
CA VAL A 545 10.20 8.20 -24.16
C VAL A 545 8.67 8.40 -24.17
N THR A 546 8.20 9.62 -23.92
CA THR A 546 6.78 9.95 -23.98
C THR A 546 6.24 9.85 -25.41
N GLY A 547 7.01 10.31 -26.40
CA GLY A 547 6.72 10.16 -27.81
C GLY A 547 6.54 8.69 -28.22
N PHE A 548 7.46 7.82 -27.82
CA PHE A 548 7.33 6.37 -28.01
C PHE A 548 6.10 5.80 -27.31
N THR A 549 5.87 6.17 -26.06
CA THR A 549 4.71 5.71 -25.27
C THR A 549 3.39 6.10 -25.95
N LEU A 550 3.29 7.33 -26.44
CA LEU A 550 2.13 7.82 -27.19
C LEU A 550 2.00 7.10 -28.54
N TYR A 551 3.09 6.91 -29.28
CA TYR A 551 3.09 6.19 -30.55
C TYR A 551 2.49 4.78 -30.38
N PHE A 552 2.95 4.00 -29.39
CA PHE A 552 2.38 2.67 -29.12
C PHE A 552 0.92 2.73 -28.65
N PHE A 553 0.55 3.77 -27.91
CA PHE A 553 -0.84 3.97 -27.50
C PHE A 553 -1.78 4.26 -28.68
N PHE A 554 -1.31 5.01 -29.70
CA PHE A 554 -2.12 5.42 -30.85
C PHE A 554 -2.00 4.52 -32.09
N LYS A 555 -0.91 3.78 -32.30
CA LYS A 555 -0.67 2.95 -33.49
C LYS A 555 -1.71 1.83 -33.69
N ASN A 556 -2.33 1.34 -32.63
CA ASN A 556 -3.42 0.35 -32.72
C ASN A 556 -4.71 0.89 -33.42
N LYS A 557 -4.69 2.07 -34.04
CA LYS A 557 -5.82 2.67 -34.75
C LYS A 557 -5.88 2.32 -36.24
N LYS A 558 -4.77 1.95 -36.88
CA LYS A 558 -4.71 1.76 -38.35
C LYS A 558 -4.84 0.31 -38.84
N GLY A 559 -4.61 -0.70 -37.99
CA GLY A 559 -4.59 -2.11 -38.41
C GLY A 559 -5.96 -2.78 -38.62
N LYS A 560 -7.08 -2.17 -38.21
CA LYS A 560 -8.42 -2.80 -38.29
C LYS A 560 -9.41 -2.15 -39.26
N ARG A 561 -9.09 -1.00 -39.85
CA ARG A 561 -9.94 -0.39 -40.88
C ARG A 561 -9.68 -0.96 -42.28
N ALA A 562 -8.52 -1.58 -42.50
CA ALA A 562 -8.18 -2.21 -43.78
C ALA A 562 -8.72 -3.65 -43.91
N SER A 563 -9.01 -4.34 -42.80
CA SER A 563 -9.47 -5.73 -42.81
C SER A 563 -11.00 -5.90 -42.70
N LEU A 564 -11.76 -4.81 -42.72
CA LEU A 564 -13.23 -4.81 -42.67
C LEU A 564 -13.85 -4.19 -43.94
N VAL A 565 -13.03 -3.89 -44.95
CA VAL A 565 -13.46 -3.43 -46.28
C VAL A 565 -13.13 -4.48 -47.36
N SER A 566 -12.66 -5.66 -46.94
CA SER A 566 -12.25 -6.75 -47.83
C SER A 566 -12.86 -8.11 -47.49
N GLU A 567 -14.00 -8.13 -46.80
CA GLU A 567 -14.87 -9.30 -46.69
C GLU A 567 -16.29 -8.93 -47.12
#